data_AF-A0A7S1Z1X8-F1
#
_entry.id   AF-A0A7S1Z1X8-F1
#
_cell.length_a   1.000
_cell.length_b   1.000
_cell.length_c   1.000
_cell.angle_alpha   90.00
_cell.angle_beta   90.00
_cell.angle_gamma   90.00
#
_symmetry.space_group_name_H-M   'P 1'
#
loop_
_entity.id
_entity.type
_entity.pdbx_description
1 polymer ?
#
loop_
_entity_poly.entity_id
_entity_poly.type
_entity_poly.pdbx_seq_one_letter_code
_entity_poly.pdbx_strand_id
1 'polypeptide(L)'
;AVHGRVLDLTDFAARHPGGDAILLAAGRDATVLFETYHPRGVPSSLLDKLQVGKMKDGEFAPSFYSWDSEFYKVLKSRVVQRLDERGLERRGGCEIWVKAIFLLIGFWGSLVQMYLAPTFLVAALWSFSMGVFAAFVGTCIQHDGNHGAFATGRALNKMAGWTLDMIGASAFTWEIQHMLGHHPYTNLVDVDEERR
;
A
#
# COMPACT_ATOMS: atom_id res chain seq x y z
N ALA A 1 -5.01 -4.70 -17.31
CA ALA A 1 -6.17 -5.59 -17.46
C ALA A 1 -6.66 -6.04 -16.09
N VAL A 2 -7.91 -6.48 -15.97
CA VAL A 2 -8.47 -7.11 -14.76
C VAL A 2 -9.36 -8.27 -15.21
N HIS A 3 -9.12 -9.48 -14.70
CA HIS A 3 -9.80 -10.71 -15.10
C HIS A 3 -9.83 -10.90 -16.64
N GLY A 4 -8.69 -10.68 -17.30
CA GLY A 4 -8.56 -10.74 -18.76
C GLY A 4 -9.24 -9.61 -19.54
N ARG A 5 -9.93 -8.67 -18.87
CA ARG A 5 -10.56 -7.49 -19.49
C ARG A 5 -9.54 -6.36 -19.62
N VAL A 6 -9.35 -5.84 -20.82
CA VAL A 6 -8.48 -4.68 -21.05
C VAL A 6 -9.31 -3.42 -20.84
N LEU A 7 -8.86 -2.56 -19.91
CA LEU A 7 -9.56 -1.37 -19.47
C LEU A 7 -8.75 -0.11 -19.86
N ASP A 8 -9.42 0.89 -20.40
CA ASP A 8 -8.84 2.24 -20.54
C ASP A 8 -9.10 3.04 -19.28
N LEU A 9 -8.03 3.43 -18.60
CA LEU A 9 -8.06 4.15 -17.34
C LEU A 9 -7.66 5.63 -17.48
N THR A 10 -7.34 6.11 -18.68
CA THR A 10 -6.72 7.42 -18.93
C THR A 10 -7.49 8.55 -18.23
N ASP A 11 -8.80 8.65 -18.47
CA ASP A 11 -9.67 9.67 -17.87
C ASP A 11 -10.21 9.30 -16.48
N PHE A 12 -10.14 8.01 -16.13
CA PHE A 12 -10.65 7.52 -14.85
C PHE A 12 -9.63 7.67 -13.73
N ALA A 13 -8.33 7.55 -14.03
CA ALA A 13 -7.26 7.56 -13.04
C ALA A 13 -7.27 8.81 -12.16
N ALA A 14 -7.52 10.00 -12.73
CA ALA A 14 -7.61 11.24 -11.97
C ALA A 14 -8.74 11.23 -10.90
N ARG A 15 -9.84 10.51 -11.20
CA ARG A 15 -11.02 10.43 -10.34
C ARG A 15 -11.01 9.19 -9.42
N HIS A 16 -10.14 8.23 -9.68
CA HIS A 16 -10.07 6.98 -8.94
C HIS A 16 -9.85 7.22 -7.42
N PRO A 17 -10.73 6.74 -6.51
CA PRO A 17 -10.65 7.00 -5.07
C PRO A 17 -9.29 6.70 -4.43
N GLY A 18 -8.61 5.64 -4.90
CA GLY A 18 -7.27 5.25 -4.44
C GLY A 18 -6.12 6.12 -4.98
N GLY A 19 -6.41 7.14 -5.79
CA GLY A 19 -5.40 8.04 -6.33
C GLY A 19 -4.58 7.42 -7.45
N ASP A 20 -3.35 7.92 -7.58
CA ASP A 20 -2.33 7.52 -8.55
C ASP A 20 -1.85 6.07 -8.37
N ALA A 21 -2.14 5.41 -7.25
CA ALA A 21 -1.83 4.00 -7.03
C ALA A 21 -2.40 3.09 -8.14
N ILE A 22 -3.52 3.47 -8.78
CA ILE A 22 -4.07 2.72 -9.92
C ILE A 22 -3.13 2.70 -11.14
N LEU A 23 -2.28 3.71 -11.28
CA LEU A 23 -1.33 3.85 -12.38
C LEU A 23 -0.10 2.96 -12.21
N LEU A 24 0.20 2.48 -11.00
CA LEU A 24 1.32 1.56 -10.75
C LEU A 24 1.18 0.28 -11.60
N ALA A 25 -0.05 -0.17 -11.85
CA ALA A 25 -0.33 -1.35 -12.66
C ALA A 25 -0.67 -1.05 -14.13
N ALA A 26 -0.43 0.18 -14.60
CA ALA A 26 -0.69 0.57 -15.98
C ALA A 26 0.10 -0.34 -16.96
N GLY A 27 -0.58 -0.81 -18.01
CA GLY A 27 0.02 -1.71 -19.00
C GLY A 27 0.23 -3.16 -18.51
N ARG A 28 -0.19 -3.52 -17.29
CA ARG A 28 -0.02 -4.87 -16.72
C ARG A 28 -1.38 -5.54 -16.46
N ASP A 29 -1.36 -6.82 -16.14
CA ASP A 29 -2.49 -7.45 -15.47
C ASP A 29 -2.50 -7.02 -13.99
N ALA A 30 -3.59 -6.40 -13.57
CA ALA A 30 -3.78 -5.85 -12.24
C ALA A 30 -4.80 -6.67 -11.41
N THR A 31 -5.16 -7.88 -11.85
CA THR A 31 -6.21 -8.68 -11.23
C THR A 31 -6.00 -8.89 -9.72
N VAL A 32 -4.79 -9.28 -9.31
CA VAL A 32 -4.46 -9.52 -7.90
C VAL A 32 -4.57 -8.23 -7.08
N LEU A 33 -4.05 -7.12 -7.60
CA LEU A 33 -4.17 -5.79 -6.97
C LEU A 33 -5.63 -5.34 -6.89
N PHE A 34 -6.40 -5.55 -7.94
CA PHE A 34 -7.80 -5.20 -7.96
C PHE A 34 -8.58 -5.94 -6.87
N GLU A 35 -8.39 -7.25 -6.74
CA GLU A 35 -9.08 -8.07 -5.73
C GLU A 35 -8.65 -7.76 -4.30
N THR A 36 -7.39 -7.40 -4.07
CA THR A 36 -6.86 -7.06 -2.73
C THR A 36 -7.32 -5.68 -2.26
N TYR A 37 -7.39 -4.68 -3.14
CA TYR A 37 -7.79 -3.31 -2.77
C TYR A 37 -9.30 -3.09 -2.72
N HIS A 38 -10.10 -3.91 -3.42
CA HIS A 38 -11.57 -3.77 -3.53
C HIS A 38 -12.37 -4.92 -2.87
N PRO A 39 -12.24 -5.14 -1.54
CA PRO A 39 -12.99 -6.17 -0.82
C PRO A 39 -14.51 -5.94 -0.81
N ARG A 40 -14.98 -4.71 -1.01
CA ARG A 40 -16.41 -4.39 -1.19
C ARG A 40 -16.88 -4.50 -2.66
N GLY A 41 -15.97 -4.87 -3.57
CA GLY A 41 -16.23 -4.93 -5.00
C GLY A 41 -16.27 -3.55 -5.67
N VAL A 42 -16.45 -3.58 -6.99
CA VAL A 42 -16.66 -2.41 -7.85
C VAL A 42 -17.87 -2.72 -8.74
N PRO A 43 -18.76 -1.76 -9.02
CA PRO A 43 -19.89 -2.00 -9.91
C PRO A 43 -19.43 -2.53 -11.28
N SER A 44 -20.01 -3.63 -11.74
CA SER A 44 -19.69 -4.23 -13.04
C SER A 44 -19.89 -3.24 -14.19
N SER A 45 -20.93 -2.40 -14.11
CA SER A 45 -21.22 -1.36 -15.09
C SER A 45 -20.10 -0.34 -15.27
N LEU A 46 -19.26 -0.10 -14.24
CA LEU A 46 -18.07 0.74 -14.39
C LEU A 46 -16.99 0.01 -15.19
N LEU A 47 -16.75 -1.26 -14.89
CA LEU A 47 -15.78 -2.07 -15.63
C LEU A 47 -16.21 -2.24 -17.10
N ASP A 48 -17.51 -2.41 -17.35
CA ASP A 48 -18.08 -2.50 -18.69
C ASP A 48 -17.87 -1.22 -19.50
N LYS A 49 -18.04 -0.06 -18.86
CA LYS A 49 -17.78 1.25 -19.50
C LYS A 49 -16.31 1.49 -19.82
N LEU A 50 -15.40 1.01 -18.97
CA LEU A 50 -13.96 1.20 -19.14
C LEU A 50 -13.35 0.15 -20.07
N GLN A 51 -14.06 -0.93 -20.39
CA GLN A 51 -13.51 -2.01 -21.20
C GLN A 51 -13.35 -1.60 -22.66
N VAL A 52 -12.12 -1.74 -23.16
CA VAL A 52 -11.77 -1.52 -24.58
C VAL A 52 -11.41 -2.81 -25.31
N GLY A 53 -11.27 -3.93 -24.60
CA GLY A 53 -10.98 -5.21 -25.22
C GLY A 53 -10.84 -6.36 -24.22
N LYS A 54 -10.29 -7.47 -24.71
CA LYS A 54 -9.88 -8.62 -23.90
C LYS A 54 -8.43 -8.94 -24.21
N MET A 55 -7.71 -9.50 -23.24
CA MET A 55 -6.37 -10.03 -23.47
C MET A 55 -6.44 -11.17 -24.49
N LYS A 56 -5.35 -11.41 -25.23
CA LYS A 56 -5.29 -12.53 -26.16
C LYS A 56 -5.34 -13.86 -25.40
N ASP A 57 -5.88 -14.88 -26.06
CA ASP A 57 -5.94 -16.21 -25.50
C ASP A 57 -4.53 -16.71 -25.14
N GLY A 58 -4.36 -17.22 -23.93
CA GLY A 58 -3.06 -17.65 -23.40
C GLY A 58 -2.19 -16.55 -22.79
N GLU A 59 -2.50 -15.25 -22.98
CA GLU A 59 -1.79 -14.15 -22.32
C GLU A 59 -2.33 -13.85 -20.91
N PHE A 60 -3.59 -14.20 -20.64
CA PHE A 60 -4.13 -14.16 -19.27
C PHE A 60 -3.76 -15.46 -18.55
N ALA A 61 -2.71 -15.39 -17.74
CA ALA A 61 -2.29 -16.52 -16.91
C ALA A 61 -3.33 -16.79 -15.81
N PRO A 62 -3.57 -18.06 -15.45
CA PRO A 62 -4.36 -18.39 -14.27
C PRO A 62 -3.72 -17.75 -13.03
N SER A 63 -4.51 -16.98 -12.28
CA SER A 63 -4.08 -16.45 -10.98
C SER A 63 -3.73 -17.59 -10.04
N PHE A 64 -2.65 -17.45 -9.25
CA PHE A 64 -2.33 -18.35 -8.13
C PHE A 64 -3.48 -18.44 -7.11
N TYR A 65 -4.31 -17.40 -7.04
CA TYR A 65 -5.46 -17.32 -6.16
C TYR A 65 -6.77 -17.70 -6.86
N SER A 66 -7.62 -18.44 -6.15
CA SER A 66 -8.97 -18.79 -6.57
C SER A 66 -9.99 -17.76 -6.08
N TRP A 67 -10.11 -16.65 -6.82
CA TRP A 67 -11.05 -15.54 -6.50
C TRP A 67 -12.51 -15.97 -6.49
N ASP A 68 -12.86 -17.07 -7.16
CA ASP A 68 -14.22 -17.60 -7.21
C ASP A 68 -14.53 -18.67 -6.17
N SER A 69 -13.57 -19.06 -5.33
CA SER A 69 -13.77 -20.08 -4.32
C SER A 69 -14.78 -19.64 -3.25
N GLU A 70 -15.57 -20.60 -2.77
CA GLU A 70 -16.51 -20.38 -1.65
C GLU A 70 -15.79 -19.85 -0.41
N PHE A 71 -14.60 -20.39 -0.10
CA PHE A 71 -13.80 -19.93 1.02
C PHE A 71 -13.45 -18.44 0.91
N TYR A 72 -12.94 -17.98 -0.23
CA TYR A 72 -12.58 -16.58 -0.44
C TYR A 72 -13.80 -15.67 -0.31
N LYS A 73 -14.91 -16.02 -0.99
CA LYS A 73 -16.16 -15.25 -0.97
C LYS A 73 -16.73 -15.11 0.45
N VAL A 74 -16.77 -16.20 1.22
CA VAL A 74 -17.28 -16.22 2.59
C VAL A 74 -16.34 -15.48 3.55
N LEU A 75 -15.02 -15.63 3.43
CA LEU A 75 -14.07 -14.92 4.26
C LEU A 75 -14.16 -13.41 4.03
N LYS A 76 -14.13 -12.98 2.76
CA LYS A 76 -14.26 -11.58 2.34
C LYS A 76 -15.53 -10.94 2.88
N SER A 77 -16.69 -11.60 2.73
CA SER A 77 -17.96 -11.08 3.22
C SER A 77 -18.00 -10.94 4.74
N ARG A 78 -17.53 -11.95 5.48
CA ARG A 78 -17.51 -11.93 6.95
C ARG A 78 -16.59 -10.85 7.52
N VAL A 79 -15.43 -10.60 6.90
CA VAL A 79 -14.51 -9.53 7.32
C VAL A 79 -15.16 -8.16 7.11
N VAL A 80 -15.74 -7.91 5.93
CA VAL A 80 -16.44 -6.64 5.64
C VAL A 80 -17.60 -6.44 6.62
N GLN A 81 -18.45 -7.47 6.79
CA GLN A 81 -19.57 -7.42 7.73
C GLN A 81 -19.10 -7.10 9.15
N ARG A 82 -18.01 -7.72 9.62
CA ARG A 82 -17.48 -7.47 10.97
C ARG A 82 -16.98 -6.03 11.15
N LEU A 83 -16.40 -5.42 10.12
CA LEU A 83 -16.00 -4.01 10.18
C LEU A 83 -17.23 -3.11 10.31
N ASP A 84 -18.26 -3.37 9.49
CA ASP A 84 -19.51 -2.61 9.48
C ASP A 84 -20.26 -2.73 10.82
N GLU A 85 -20.38 -3.94 11.38
CA GLU A 85 -20.99 -4.21 12.70
C GLU A 85 -20.32 -3.44 13.84
N ARG A 86 -19.00 -3.22 13.74
CA ARG A 86 -18.23 -2.50 14.75
C ARG A 86 -18.13 -0.99 14.48
N GLY A 87 -18.68 -0.51 13.37
CA GLY A 87 -18.52 0.87 12.93
C GLY A 87 -17.05 1.24 12.66
N LEU A 88 -16.23 0.27 12.25
CA LEU A 88 -14.81 0.48 11.97
C LEU A 88 -14.59 0.80 10.49
N GLU A 89 -13.79 1.83 10.25
CA GLU A 89 -13.30 2.15 8.92
C GLU A 89 -12.17 1.20 8.49
N ARG A 90 -11.95 1.08 7.18
CA ARG A 90 -10.79 0.34 6.63
C ARG A 90 -9.46 1.08 6.86
N ARG A 91 -9.54 2.37 7.19
CA ARG A 91 -8.41 3.27 7.43
C ARG A 91 -8.21 3.45 8.93
N GLY A 92 -7.00 3.81 9.33
CA GLY A 92 -6.68 3.98 10.75
C GLY A 92 -7.43 5.13 11.42
N GLY A 93 -7.68 4.94 12.72
CA GLY A 93 -8.28 5.95 13.60
C GLY A 93 -7.25 6.91 14.18
N CYS A 94 -7.57 7.48 15.35
CA CYS A 94 -6.70 8.42 16.05
C CYS A 94 -5.38 7.79 16.51
N GLU A 95 -5.35 6.47 16.67
CA GLU A 95 -4.20 5.70 17.14
C GLU A 95 -3.02 5.82 16.18
N ILE A 96 -3.27 5.84 14.86
CA ILE A 96 -2.22 6.04 13.86
C ILE A 96 -1.59 7.42 13.99
N TRP A 97 -2.38 8.46 14.26
CA TRP A 97 -1.88 9.82 14.43
C TRP A 97 -1.02 9.98 15.67
N VAL A 98 -1.47 9.43 16.81
CA VAL A 98 -0.69 9.44 18.05
C VAL A 98 0.63 8.71 17.86
N LYS A 99 0.61 7.52 17.24
CA LYS A 99 1.79 6.74 16.87
C LYS A 99 2.72 7.56 15.97
N ALA A 100 2.21 8.18 14.91
CA ALA A 100 3.01 8.96 13.97
C ALA A 100 3.68 10.17 14.61
N ILE A 101 2.95 10.95 15.42
CA ILE A 101 3.49 12.13 16.13
C ILE A 101 4.61 11.69 17.09
N PHE A 102 4.37 10.65 17.89
CA PHE A 102 5.38 10.11 18.79
C PHE A 102 6.66 9.69 18.05
N LEU A 103 6.51 8.94 16.95
CA LEU A 103 7.63 8.45 16.16
C LEU A 103 8.41 9.59 15.47
N LEU A 104 7.73 10.60 14.94
CA LEU A 104 8.38 11.75 14.30
C LEU A 104 9.08 12.65 15.31
N ILE A 105 8.47 12.90 16.47
CA ILE A 105 9.14 13.62 17.58
C ILE A 105 10.38 12.85 18.04
N GLY A 106 10.27 11.54 18.18
CA GLY A 106 11.40 10.69 18.54
C GLY A 106 12.53 10.74 17.51
N PHE A 107 12.21 10.60 16.22
CA PHE A 107 13.19 10.66 15.14
C PHE A 107 13.93 12.01 15.09
N TRP A 108 13.18 13.11 14.98
CA TRP A 108 13.77 14.45 14.89
C TRP A 108 14.44 14.88 16.20
N GLY A 109 13.87 14.52 17.34
CA GLY A 109 14.46 14.74 18.66
C GLY A 109 15.80 14.04 18.78
N SER A 110 15.88 12.76 18.42
CA SER A 110 17.13 12.01 18.43
C SER A 110 18.16 12.58 17.46
N LEU A 111 17.76 13.06 16.28
CA LEU A 111 18.65 13.75 15.36
C LEU A 111 19.23 15.05 15.96
N VAL A 112 18.40 15.88 16.58
CA VAL A 112 18.85 17.13 17.23
C VAL A 112 19.80 16.81 18.39
N GLN A 113 19.47 15.83 19.23
CA GLN A 113 20.31 15.43 20.35
C GLN A 113 21.64 14.80 19.91
N MET A 114 21.63 14.05 18.80
CA MET A 114 22.84 13.54 18.18
C MET A 114 23.75 14.69 17.71
N TYR A 115 23.19 15.72 17.07
CA TYR A 115 23.95 16.88 16.59
C TYR A 115 24.54 17.73 17.73
N LEU A 116 23.80 17.89 18.83
CA LEU A 116 24.22 18.67 20.00
C LEU A 116 25.09 17.88 20.98
N ALA A 117 25.33 16.59 20.73
CA ALA A 117 26.02 15.71 21.66
C ALA A 117 27.47 16.17 21.92
N PRO A 118 27.91 16.24 23.20
CA PRO A 118 29.24 16.74 23.55
C PRO A 118 30.36 15.72 23.30
N THR A 119 30.01 14.44 23.11
CA THR A 119 30.98 13.36 22.90
C THR A 119 30.46 12.39 21.83
N PHE A 120 31.40 11.70 21.18
CA PHE A 120 31.07 10.66 20.21
C PHE A 120 30.17 9.57 20.78
N LEU A 121 30.40 9.12 22.03
CA LEU A 121 29.59 8.08 22.64
C LEU A 121 28.12 8.51 22.81
N VAL A 122 27.89 9.75 23.28
CA VAL A 122 26.53 10.29 23.42
C VAL A 122 25.88 10.45 22.04
N ALA A 123 26.61 10.93 21.03
CA ALA A 123 26.13 11.01 19.66
C ALA A 123 25.74 9.63 19.12
N ALA A 124 26.55 8.60 19.36
CA ALA A 124 26.29 7.23 18.92
C ALA A 124 25.02 6.64 19.57
N LEU A 125 24.76 6.91 20.85
CA LEU A 125 23.53 6.49 21.52
C LEU A 125 22.29 7.15 20.91
N TRP A 126 22.36 8.45 20.60
CA TRP A 126 21.27 9.15 19.92
C TRP A 126 21.10 8.69 18.47
N SER A 127 22.20 8.37 17.76
CA SER A 127 22.15 7.76 16.42
C SER A 127 21.45 6.40 16.45
N PHE A 128 21.74 5.56 17.45
CA PHE A 128 21.05 4.29 17.63
C PHE A 128 19.55 4.50 17.88
N SER A 129 19.21 5.42 18.78
CA SER A 129 17.81 5.80 19.04
C SER A 129 17.11 6.30 17.77
N MET A 130 17.77 7.16 17.00
CA MET A 130 17.26 7.64 15.71
C MET A 130 17.00 6.49 14.74
N GLY A 131 17.90 5.50 14.66
CA GLY A 131 17.72 4.29 13.84
C GLY A 131 16.49 3.47 14.24
N VAL A 132 16.22 3.32 15.54
CA VAL A 132 15.00 2.66 16.04
C VAL A 132 13.75 3.42 15.60
N PHE A 133 13.70 4.74 15.78
CA PHE A 133 12.57 5.54 15.32
C PHE A 133 12.42 5.50 13.79
N ALA A 134 13.51 5.55 13.03
CA ALA A 134 13.49 5.45 11.57
C ALA A 134 12.88 4.11 11.11
N ALA A 135 13.23 2.99 11.74
CA ALA A 135 12.64 1.69 11.43
C ALA A 135 11.12 1.68 11.67
N PHE A 136 10.64 2.34 12.71
CA PHE A 136 9.21 2.46 12.97
C PHE A 136 8.52 3.49 12.06
N VAL A 137 9.17 4.59 11.66
CA VAL A 137 8.66 5.45 10.58
C VAL A 137 8.45 4.61 9.30
N GLY A 138 9.43 3.76 8.99
CA GLY A 138 9.42 2.81 7.88
C GLY A 138 8.29 1.77 7.94
N THR A 139 7.93 1.27 9.11
CA THR A 139 6.90 0.20 9.23
C THR A 139 5.53 0.70 9.66
N CYS A 140 5.42 1.92 10.20
CA CYS A 140 4.20 2.41 10.83
C CYS A 140 3.64 3.71 10.25
N ILE A 141 4.42 4.51 9.51
CA ILE A 141 3.94 5.75 8.90
C ILE A 141 3.94 5.60 7.39
N GLN A 142 5.13 5.38 6.80
CA GLN A 142 5.23 5.29 5.34
C GLN A 142 4.49 4.07 4.79
N HIS A 143 4.56 2.93 5.48
CA HIS A 143 3.89 1.69 5.06
C HIS A 143 2.37 1.90 4.98
N ASP A 144 1.78 2.39 6.07
CA ASP A 144 0.36 2.73 6.14
C ASP A 144 -0.02 3.82 5.10
N GLY A 145 0.87 4.78 4.85
CA GLY A 145 0.70 5.87 3.88
C GLY A 145 0.69 5.39 2.43
N ASN A 146 1.68 4.61 2.02
CA ASN A 146 1.81 4.07 0.67
C ASN A 146 0.72 3.02 0.36
N HIS A 147 0.13 2.38 1.39
CA HIS A 147 -1.09 1.56 1.24
C HIS A 147 -2.39 2.37 1.22
N GLY A 148 -2.35 3.68 1.43
CA GLY A 148 -3.55 4.54 1.47
C GLY A 148 -4.42 4.35 2.72
N ALA A 149 -3.85 3.76 3.77
CA ALA A 149 -4.53 3.42 5.02
C ALA A 149 -4.32 4.44 6.15
N PHE A 150 -3.31 5.31 6.03
CA PHE A 150 -2.93 6.30 7.05
C PHE A 150 -4.01 7.36 7.28
N ALA A 151 -4.63 7.87 6.21
CA ALA A 151 -5.65 8.92 6.30
C ALA A 151 -6.75 8.75 5.26
N THR A 152 -7.83 9.54 5.37
CA THR A 152 -8.89 9.54 4.35
C THR A 152 -8.50 10.28 3.08
N GLY A 153 -7.69 11.33 3.21
CA GLY A 153 -7.23 12.17 2.10
C GLY A 153 -5.99 11.62 1.40
N ARG A 154 -5.96 11.68 0.06
CA ARG A 154 -4.83 11.20 -0.76
C ARG A 154 -3.52 11.94 -0.46
N ALA A 155 -3.59 13.27 -0.31
CA ALA A 155 -2.41 14.08 -0.02
C ALA A 155 -1.73 13.68 1.29
N LEU A 156 -2.50 13.43 2.35
CA LEU A 156 -1.96 13.00 3.64
C LEU A 156 -1.33 11.60 3.58
N ASN A 157 -1.93 10.68 2.82
CA ASN A 157 -1.32 9.37 2.59
C ASN A 157 0.00 9.50 1.83
N LYS A 158 0.07 10.34 0.79
CA LYS A 158 1.30 10.56 0.04
C LYS A 158 2.39 11.21 0.89
N MET A 159 2.03 12.20 1.72
CA MET A 159 2.96 12.79 2.69
C MET A 159 3.46 11.77 3.71
N ALA A 160 2.59 10.90 4.22
CA ALA A 160 2.98 9.81 5.10
C ALA A 160 3.93 8.84 4.38
N GLY A 161 3.63 8.47 3.13
CA GLY A 161 4.50 7.68 2.26
C GLY A 161 5.91 8.27 2.09
N TRP A 162 6.00 9.58 1.85
CA TRP A 162 7.27 10.31 1.72
C TRP A 162 8.10 10.40 3.01
N THR A 163 7.57 9.95 4.15
CA THR A 163 8.43 9.76 5.33
C THR A 163 9.46 8.65 5.11
N LEU A 164 9.29 7.78 4.10
CA LEU A 164 10.35 6.87 3.65
C LEU A 164 11.52 7.64 2.99
N ASP A 165 11.20 8.63 2.16
CA ASP A 165 12.19 9.52 1.53
C ASP A 165 12.94 10.35 2.57
N MET A 166 12.22 10.83 3.58
CA MET A 166 12.81 11.54 4.73
C MET A 166 13.90 10.73 5.44
N ILE A 167 13.75 9.40 5.55
CA ILE A 167 14.73 8.52 6.20
C ILE A 167 15.77 7.94 5.21
N GLY A 168 15.83 8.45 3.97
CA GLY A 168 16.88 8.13 2.99
C GLY A 168 16.57 6.97 2.04
N ALA A 169 15.32 6.53 1.94
CA ALA A 169 14.86 5.54 0.97
C ALA A 169 13.92 6.18 -0.09
N SER A 170 13.18 5.41 -0.87
CA SER A 170 12.31 5.93 -1.95
C SER A 170 10.92 5.33 -1.82
N ALA A 171 9.92 6.18 -1.52
CA ALA A 171 8.52 5.74 -1.50
C ALA A 171 8.09 5.15 -2.85
N PHE A 172 8.54 5.72 -3.96
CA PHE A 172 8.22 5.21 -5.30
C PHE A 172 8.78 3.80 -5.56
N THR A 173 10.06 3.59 -5.22
CA THR A 173 10.69 2.27 -5.37
C THR A 173 10.01 1.25 -4.47
N TRP A 174 9.65 1.66 -3.26
CA TRP A 174 8.89 0.83 -2.32
C TRP A 174 7.50 0.50 -2.85
N GLU A 175 6.75 1.46 -3.41
CA GLU A 175 5.43 1.23 -4.02
C GLU A 175 5.53 0.16 -5.13
N ILE A 176 6.55 0.23 -5.99
CA ILE A 176 6.79 -0.78 -7.03
C ILE A 176 7.12 -2.14 -6.40
N GLN A 177 8.20 -2.23 -5.62
CA GLN A 177 8.70 -3.51 -5.12
C GLN A 177 7.73 -4.18 -4.15
N HIS A 178 7.11 -3.39 -3.28
CA HIS A 178 6.27 -3.89 -2.20
C HIS A 178 4.82 -4.07 -2.64
N MET A 179 4.22 -3.10 -3.34
CA MET A 179 2.82 -3.21 -3.75
C MET A 179 2.63 -4.02 -5.02
N LEU A 180 3.50 -3.88 -6.04
CA LEU A 180 3.37 -4.69 -7.27
C LEU A 180 4.07 -6.04 -7.17
N GLY A 181 5.18 -6.13 -6.43
CA GLY A 181 5.95 -7.36 -6.26
C GLY A 181 5.50 -8.17 -5.04
N HIS A 182 5.91 -7.75 -3.84
CA HIS A 182 5.77 -8.55 -2.62
C HIS A 182 4.33 -8.94 -2.29
N HIS A 183 3.38 -8.00 -2.32
CA HIS A 183 2.00 -8.26 -1.88
C HIS A 183 1.18 -9.20 -2.79
N PRO A 184 1.25 -9.09 -4.12
CA PRO A 184 0.58 -10.02 -5.01
C PRO A 184 1.16 -11.44 -4.98
N TYR A 185 2.39 -11.62 -4.48
CA TYR A 185 3.13 -12.87 -4.60
C TYR A 185 3.75 -13.34 -3.27
N THR A 186 3.22 -12.88 -2.13
CA THR A 186 3.78 -13.19 -0.81
C THR A 186 3.78 -14.70 -0.56
N ASN A 187 4.94 -15.25 -0.18
CA ASN A 187 5.15 -16.68 0.10
C ASN A 187 4.94 -17.62 -1.10
N LEU A 188 4.94 -17.11 -2.33
CA LEU A 188 5.11 -17.99 -3.49
C LEU A 188 6.56 -18.45 -3.56
N VAL A 189 6.76 -19.76 -3.76
CA VAL A 189 8.10 -20.37 -3.85
C VAL A 189 8.83 -19.89 -5.10
N ASP A 190 8.08 -19.54 -6.15
CA ASP A 190 8.59 -18.92 -7.35
C ASP A 190 8.77 -17.41 -7.13
N VAL A 191 10.03 -17.00 -6.97
CA VAL A 191 10.44 -15.62 -6.72
C VAL A 191 10.48 -14.75 -7.97
N ASP A 192 10.25 -15.33 -9.16
CA ASP A 192 10.39 -14.59 -10.41
C ASP A 192 9.30 -13.54 -10.59
N GLU A 193 8.08 -13.78 -10.09
CA GLU A 193 6.99 -12.80 -10.11
C GLU A 193 7.22 -11.68 -9.07
N GLU A 194 7.79 -11.98 -7.90
CA GLU A 194 8.12 -10.98 -6.87
C GLU A 194 9.22 -10.00 -7.33
N ARG A 195 10.06 -10.42 -8.28
CA ARG A 195 11.20 -9.64 -8.81
C ARG A 195 10.90 -8.80 -10.06
N ARG A 196 9.70 -8.90 -10.66
CA ARG A 196 9.26 -8.22 -11.91
C ARG A 196 8.52 -6.89 -11.67
#